data_AF-A0A7J6A745-F1
#
_entry.id   AF-A0A7J6A745-F1
#
_cell.length_a   1.000
_cell.length_b   1.000
_cell.length_c   1.000
_cell.angle_alpha   90.00
_cell.angle_beta   90.00
_cell.angle_gamma   90.00
#
_symmetry.space_group_name_H-M   'P 1'
#
loop_
_entity.id
_entity.type
_entity.pdbx_description
1 polymer ?
#
loop_
_entity_poly.entity_id
_entity_poly.type
_entity_poly.pdbx_seq_one_letter_code
_entity_poly.pdbx_strand_id
1 'polypeptide(L)'
;METPSYILITLLMWLMKVGEIRAQCGKPRIWVNRVLTEGSDKNSFANGATATFKCAIGYSTASGSPTITCKGQQWTDLTLQCKKKSCGSLPDVPNGRYLTPDGIEYGATATVQCNEGYINTVASNTRNCREDGWDGRNAECER
;
A
#
# COMPACT_ATOMS: atom_id res chain seq x y z
N MET A 1 -29.92 -56.35 -21.24
CA MET A 1 -29.49 -56.11 -22.64
C MET A 1 -29.52 -54.61 -22.84
N GLU A 2 -28.45 -53.93 -22.43
CA GLU A 2 -28.32 -52.47 -22.59
C GLU A 2 -28.20 -52.17 -24.09
N THR A 3 -29.01 -51.25 -24.61
CA THR A 3 -28.94 -50.89 -26.04
C THR A 3 -27.58 -50.24 -26.32
N PRO A 4 -26.93 -50.54 -27.46
CA PRO A 4 -25.61 -49.99 -27.81
C PRO A 4 -25.57 -48.45 -27.79
N SER A 5 -26.73 -47.81 -27.95
CA SER A 5 -26.93 -46.37 -27.82
C SER A 5 -26.64 -45.83 -26.40
N TYR A 6 -27.07 -46.53 -25.34
CA TYR A 6 -26.84 -46.10 -23.95
C TYR A 6 -25.35 -46.13 -23.55
N ILE A 7 -24.61 -47.11 -24.06
CA ILE A 7 -23.17 -47.25 -23.84
C ILE A 7 -22.41 -46.10 -24.52
N LEU A 8 -22.80 -45.74 -25.75
CA LEU A 8 -22.25 -44.58 -26.47
C LEU A 8 -22.53 -43.25 -25.74
N ILE A 9 -23.75 -43.06 -25.22
CA ILE A 9 -24.14 -41.84 -24.49
C ILE A 9 -23.37 -41.72 -23.18
N THR A 10 -23.20 -42.81 -22.43
CA THR A 10 -22.41 -42.81 -21.18
C THR A 10 -20.91 -42.59 -21.43
N LEU A 11 -20.34 -43.15 -22.49
CA LEU A 11 -18.97 -42.86 -22.96
C LEU A 11 -18.78 -41.39 -23.36
N LEU A 12 -19.74 -40.81 -24.08
CA LEU A 12 -19.74 -39.40 -24.46
C LEU A 12 -19.87 -38.47 -23.24
N MET A 13 -20.69 -38.83 -22.24
CA MET A 13 -20.77 -38.10 -20.97
C MET A 13 -19.46 -38.21 -20.15
N TRP A 14 -18.71 -39.31 -20.27
CA TRP A 14 -17.39 -39.47 -19.64
C TRP A 14 -16.29 -38.62 -20.32
N LEU A 15 -16.37 -38.45 -21.65
CA LEU A 15 -15.48 -37.59 -22.43
C LEU A 15 -15.82 -36.10 -22.24
N MET A 16 -17.11 -35.80 -22.04
CA MET A 16 -17.61 -34.49 -21.64
C MET A 16 -17.48 -34.30 -20.12
N LYS A 17 -16.29 -34.55 -19.55
CA LYS A 17 -15.90 -33.77 -18.36
C LYS A 17 -15.71 -32.34 -18.86
N VAL A 18 -16.82 -31.63 -19.00
CA VAL A 18 -16.84 -30.18 -19.14
C VAL A 18 -16.19 -29.69 -17.85
N GLY A 19 -14.86 -29.50 -17.90
CA GLY A 19 -14.15 -28.80 -16.85
C GLY A 19 -14.87 -27.49 -16.70
N GLU A 20 -15.47 -27.27 -15.54
CA GLU A 20 -16.21 -26.06 -15.25
C GLU A 20 -15.21 -24.91 -15.39
N ILE A 21 -15.23 -24.19 -16.53
CA ILE A 21 -14.39 -23.02 -16.76
C ILE A 21 -14.98 -21.93 -15.87
N ARG A 22 -14.68 -22.02 -14.57
CA ARG A 22 -15.09 -21.02 -13.60
C ARG A 22 -14.34 -19.75 -14.00
N ALA A 23 -15.10 -18.72 -14.34
CA ALA A 23 -14.56 -17.40 -14.50
C ALA A 23 -13.83 -17.04 -13.19
N GLN A 24 -12.53 -16.86 -13.30
CA GLN A 24 -11.63 -16.63 -12.17
C GLN A 24 -10.75 -15.44 -12.50
N CYS A 25 -10.51 -14.59 -11.51
CA CYS A 25 -9.59 -13.48 -11.65
C CYS A 25 -8.17 -13.95 -11.31
N GLY A 26 -7.20 -13.40 -12.04
CA GLY A 26 -5.79 -13.52 -11.67
C GLY A 26 -5.44 -12.69 -10.43
N LYS A 27 -4.18 -12.72 -10.01
CA LYS A 27 -3.68 -11.84 -8.95
C LYS A 27 -3.97 -10.37 -9.31
N PRO A 28 -4.59 -9.59 -8.39
CA PRO A 28 -4.82 -8.16 -8.62
C PRO A 28 -3.52 -7.43 -8.98
N ARG A 29 -3.62 -6.40 -9.82
CA ARG A 29 -2.50 -5.49 -10.09
C ARG A 29 -2.05 -4.78 -8.81
N ILE A 30 -0.81 -4.32 -8.77
CA ILE A 30 -0.32 -3.47 -7.67
C ILE A 30 -0.54 -2.00 -8.05
N TRP A 31 -1.16 -1.24 -7.15
CA TRP A 31 -1.29 0.20 -7.28
C TRP A 31 -0.18 0.89 -6.49
N VAL A 32 0.43 1.95 -7.03
CA VAL A 32 1.48 2.77 -6.38
C VAL A 32 1.08 3.09 -4.94
N ASN A 33 1.92 3.12 -3.90
CA ASN A 33 1.49 3.49 -2.52
C ASN A 33 0.32 2.68 -1.92
N ARG A 34 -0.03 1.51 -2.48
CA ARG A 34 -1.01 0.56 -1.94
C ARG A 34 -0.38 -0.82 -1.91
N VAL A 35 -0.73 -1.59 -0.90
CA VAL A 35 -0.24 -2.96 -0.73
C VAL A 35 -1.42 -3.90 -0.52
N LEU A 36 -1.40 -5.01 -1.25
CA LEU A 36 -2.37 -6.08 -1.10
C LEU A 36 -2.12 -6.78 0.26
N THR A 37 -3.12 -6.83 1.13
CA THR A 37 -2.98 -7.44 2.47
C THR A 37 -3.40 -8.90 2.49
N GLU A 38 -4.34 -9.27 1.63
CA GLU A 38 -4.96 -10.61 1.64
C GLU A 38 -4.83 -11.26 0.26
N GLY A 39 -4.38 -12.52 0.23
CA GLY A 39 -4.22 -13.26 -1.02
C GLY A 39 -2.98 -12.88 -1.82
N SER A 40 -1.96 -12.28 -1.21
CA SER A 40 -0.66 -12.03 -1.87
C SER A 40 -0.05 -13.28 -2.48
N ASP A 41 -0.30 -14.45 -1.89
CA ASP A 41 0.34 -15.70 -2.28
C ASP A 41 -0.50 -16.49 -3.28
N LYS A 42 -1.71 -16.00 -3.59
CA LYS A 42 -2.63 -16.63 -4.53
C LYS A 42 -2.50 -16.00 -5.92
N ASN A 43 -2.57 -16.86 -6.94
CA ASN A 43 -2.55 -16.44 -8.34
C ASN A 43 -3.92 -16.48 -9.01
N SER A 44 -4.91 -17.14 -8.39
CA SER A 44 -6.28 -17.27 -8.92
C SER A 44 -7.32 -17.10 -7.83
N PHE A 45 -8.44 -16.47 -8.19
CA PHE A 45 -9.54 -16.08 -7.31
C PHE A 45 -10.87 -16.39 -7.99
N ALA A 46 -11.76 -17.09 -7.29
CA ALA A 46 -13.09 -17.42 -7.82
C ALA A 46 -13.94 -16.15 -8.05
N ASN A 47 -14.90 -16.23 -8.97
CA ASN A 47 -15.92 -15.19 -9.11
C ASN A 47 -16.59 -14.89 -7.75
N GLY A 48 -16.74 -13.60 -7.41
CA GLY A 48 -17.23 -13.12 -6.13
C GLY A 48 -16.18 -13.02 -5.03
N ALA A 49 -14.96 -13.56 -5.22
CA ALA A 49 -13.88 -13.39 -4.25
C ALA A 49 -13.49 -11.91 -4.10
N THR A 50 -13.04 -11.54 -2.91
CA THR A 50 -12.59 -10.18 -2.60
C THR A 50 -11.09 -10.14 -2.33
N ALA A 51 -10.49 -9.00 -2.63
CA ALA A 51 -9.12 -8.68 -2.27
C ALA A 51 -9.08 -7.32 -1.58
N THR A 52 -8.32 -7.24 -0.48
CA THR A 52 -8.26 -6.05 0.38
C THR A 52 -6.88 -5.41 0.29
N PHE A 53 -6.87 -4.08 0.19
CA PHE A 53 -5.66 -3.27 0.13
C PHE A 53 -5.54 -2.37 1.35
N LYS A 54 -4.31 -2.01 1.69
CA LYS A 54 -4.03 -0.89 2.59
C LYS A 54 -3.09 0.10 1.92
N CYS A 55 -3.05 1.31 2.44
CA CYS A 55 -2.03 2.26 2.05
C CYS A 55 -0.63 1.75 2.46
N ALA A 56 0.37 2.01 1.62
CA ALA A 56 1.75 1.66 1.88
C ALA A 56 2.31 2.39 3.11
N ILE A 57 3.48 1.96 3.58
CA ILE A 57 4.21 2.61 4.68
C ILE A 57 4.39 4.10 4.37
N GLY A 58 4.14 4.95 5.37
CA GLY A 58 4.16 6.41 5.20
C GLY A 58 2.90 7.03 4.60
N TYR A 59 1.88 6.24 4.25
CA TYR A 59 0.60 6.73 3.71
C TYR A 59 -0.58 6.37 4.62
N SER A 60 -1.65 7.15 4.52
CA SER A 60 -2.93 6.95 5.21
C SER A 60 -4.10 7.02 4.23
N THR A 61 -5.21 6.37 4.59
CA THR A 61 -6.43 6.42 3.78
C THR A 61 -6.95 7.85 3.72
N ALA A 62 -7.02 8.39 2.50
CA ALA A 62 -7.63 9.69 2.23
C ALA A 62 -9.14 9.53 2.02
N SER A 63 -9.55 8.56 1.21
CA SER A 63 -10.94 8.26 0.87
C SER A 63 -11.07 6.93 0.11
N GLY A 64 -12.30 6.51 -0.18
CA GLY A 64 -12.61 5.35 -1.02
C GLY A 64 -12.59 4.01 -0.27
N SER A 65 -12.84 2.92 -1.01
CA SER A 65 -12.91 1.56 -0.46
C SER A 65 -11.61 0.77 -0.70
N PRO A 66 -11.07 0.08 0.31
CA PRO A 66 -9.89 -0.78 0.19
C PRO A 66 -10.14 -2.11 -0.52
N THR A 67 -11.40 -2.45 -0.78
CA THR A 67 -11.79 -3.78 -1.25
C THR A 67 -12.17 -3.76 -2.72
N ILE A 68 -11.66 -4.72 -3.48
CA ILE A 68 -12.09 -5.04 -4.84
C ILE A 68 -12.72 -6.42 -4.87
N THR A 69 -13.62 -6.64 -5.83
CA THR A 69 -14.34 -7.90 -6.02
C THR A 69 -14.07 -8.46 -7.41
N CYS A 70 -13.83 -9.76 -7.50
CA CYS A 70 -13.72 -10.46 -8.76
C CYS A 70 -15.13 -10.61 -9.36
N LYS A 71 -15.35 -10.05 -10.54
CA LYS A 71 -16.58 -10.18 -11.32
C LYS A 71 -16.25 -10.88 -12.64
N GLY A 72 -16.55 -12.18 -12.69
CA GLY A 72 -16.15 -13.04 -13.80
C GLY A 72 -14.64 -13.24 -13.83
N GLN A 73 -13.97 -12.61 -14.79
CA GLN A 73 -12.50 -12.67 -14.95
C GLN A 73 -11.81 -11.33 -14.65
N GLN A 74 -12.57 -10.31 -14.24
CA GLN A 74 -12.07 -8.96 -14.03
C GLN A 74 -12.32 -8.51 -12.60
N TRP A 75 -11.32 -7.84 -12.04
CA TRP A 75 -11.47 -7.13 -10.77
C TRP A 75 -12.26 -5.84 -10.97
N THR A 76 -13.12 -5.49 -10.02
CA THR A 76 -13.64 -4.12 -9.93
C THR A 76 -12.52 -3.12 -9.69
N ASP A 77 -12.76 -1.86 -10.02
CA ASP A 77 -11.79 -0.80 -9.77
C ASP A 77 -11.55 -0.57 -8.28
N LEU A 78 -10.27 -0.42 -7.92
CA LEU A 78 -9.87 0.02 -6.60
C LEU A 78 -10.12 1.53 -6.48
N THR A 79 -10.93 1.93 -5.51
CA THR A 79 -11.23 3.34 -5.25
C THR A 79 -10.42 3.93 -4.10
N LEU A 80 -9.64 3.11 -3.37
CA LEU A 80 -8.80 3.52 -2.26
C LEU A 80 -7.78 4.60 -2.68
N GLN A 81 -7.96 5.80 -2.13
CA GLN A 81 -7.03 6.90 -2.25
C GLN A 81 -6.15 6.97 -1.01
N CYS A 82 -4.84 7.09 -1.22
CA CYS A 82 -3.84 7.16 -0.17
C CYS A 82 -3.09 8.49 -0.24
N LYS A 83 -2.97 9.18 0.89
CA LYS A 83 -2.19 10.43 1.04
C LYS A 83 -1.01 10.21 1.99
N LYS A 84 0.04 11.01 1.83
CA LYS A 84 1.20 10.95 2.75
C LYS A 84 0.74 11.24 4.18
N LYS A 85 1.34 10.57 5.17
CA LYS A 85 1.18 10.91 6.58
C LYS A 85 1.99 12.17 6.87
N SER A 86 1.49 13.04 7.74
CA SER A 86 2.27 14.14 8.30
C SER A 86 3.06 13.64 9.51
N CYS A 87 4.32 14.04 9.62
CA CYS A 87 5.13 13.83 10.84
C CYS A 87 4.85 14.86 11.94
N GLY A 88 3.94 15.81 11.68
CA GLY A 88 3.61 16.88 12.61
C GLY A 88 4.72 17.93 12.73
N SER A 89 4.56 18.79 13.73
CA SER A 89 5.50 19.87 14.01
C SER A 89 6.78 19.33 14.64
N LEU A 90 7.91 19.93 14.26
CA LEU A 90 9.19 19.74 14.94
C LEU A 90 9.21 20.55 16.25
N PRO A 91 10.00 20.11 17.25
CA PRO A 91 10.17 20.89 18.46
C PRO A 91 10.93 22.19 18.18
N ASP A 92 10.69 23.19 19.03
CA ASP A 92 11.45 24.44 19.00
C ASP A 92 12.93 24.17 19.33
N VAL A 93 13.81 24.92 18.67
CA VAL A 93 15.27 24.86 18.88
C VAL A 93 15.71 26.17 19.52
N PRO A 94 16.15 26.19 20.78
CA PRO A 94 16.70 27.39 21.38
C PRO A 94 17.86 27.93 20.53
N ASN A 95 17.84 29.24 20.23
CA ASN A 95 18.83 29.88 19.36
C ASN A 95 18.92 29.30 17.95
N GLY A 96 17.83 28.74 17.44
CA GLY A 96 17.76 28.23 16.08
C GLY A 96 16.33 27.92 15.65
N ARG A 97 16.21 27.18 14.56
CA ARG A 97 14.93 26.66 14.05
C ARG A 97 15.14 25.52 13.07
N TYR A 98 14.09 24.74 12.85
CA TYR A 98 14.03 23.84 11.71
C TYR A 98 13.46 24.54 10.48
N LEU A 99 14.07 24.26 9.33
CA LEU A 99 13.59 24.64 8.01
C LEU A 99 13.03 23.39 7.32
N THR A 100 11.80 23.47 6.81
CA THR A 100 11.08 22.38 6.15
C THR A 100 10.67 22.78 4.73
N PRO A 101 11.62 22.94 3.79
CA PRO A 101 11.33 23.44 2.44
C PRO A 101 10.38 22.52 1.65
N ASP A 102 10.42 21.21 1.91
CA ASP A 102 9.59 20.20 1.26
C ASP A 102 8.31 19.85 2.06
N GLY A 103 7.99 20.65 3.09
CA GLY A 103 6.87 20.42 4.00
C GLY A 103 7.18 19.43 5.13
N ILE A 104 6.12 18.83 5.68
CA ILE A 104 6.18 18.00 6.90
C ILE A 104 5.58 16.60 6.71
N GLU A 105 5.40 16.20 5.46
CA GLU A 105 4.81 14.91 5.10
C GLU A 105 5.87 13.83 4.88
N TYR A 106 5.47 12.57 4.89
CA TYR A 106 6.34 11.41 4.73
C TYR A 106 7.35 11.58 3.57
N GLY A 107 8.62 11.39 3.90
CA GLY A 107 9.76 11.59 3.00
C GLY A 107 10.31 13.02 2.95
N ALA A 108 9.70 14.00 3.64
CA ALA A 108 10.26 15.34 3.76
C ALA A 108 11.51 15.35 4.65
N THR A 109 12.39 16.32 4.41
CA THR A 109 13.59 16.56 5.21
C THR A 109 13.53 17.94 5.84
N ALA A 110 13.85 17.99 7.12
CA ALA A 110 14.02 19.21 7.88
C ALA A 110 15.49 19.44 8.18
N THR A 111 15.95 20.68 8.05
CA THR A 111 17.34 21.07 8.30
C THR A 111 17.38 22.10 9.42
N VAL A 112 18.30 21.94 10.38
CA VAL A 112 18.47 22.95 11.43
C VAL A 112 19.22 24.17 10.89
N GLN A 113 18.76 25.34 11.27
CA GLN A 113 19.45 26.62 11.11
C GLN A 113 19.61 27.25 12.49
N CYS A 114 20.85 27.36 12.96
CA CYS A 114 21.16 28.10 14.18
C CYS A 114 21.21 29.61 13.88
N ASN A 115 20.88 30.41 14.90
CA ASN A 115 21.00 31.85 14.86
C ASN A 115 22.47 32.28 14.77
N GLU A 116 22.71 33.53 14.39
CA GLU A 116 24.06 34.08 14.29
C GLU A 116 24.83 33.96 15.61
N GLY A 117 26.07 33.45 15.52
CA GLY A 117 26.92 33.19 16.68
C GLY A 117 26.62 31.89 17.44
N TYR A 118 25.76 31.01 16.90
CA TYR A 118 25.48 29.68 17.44
C TYR A 118 25.77 28.60 16.39
N ILE A 119 26.22 27.44 16.86
CA ILE A 119 26.52 26.25 16.07
C ILE A 119 25.70 25.05 16.54
N ASN A 120 25.33 24.18 15.61
CA ASN A 120 24.67 22.92 15.96
C ASN A 120 25.70 21.96 16.56
N THR A 121 25.53 21.56 17.81
CA THR A 121 26.44 20.65 18.52
C THR A 121 26.10 19.17 18.28
N VAL A 122 24.94 18.90 17.69
CA VAL A 122 24.53 17.54 17.31
C VAL A 122 25.11 17.18 15.95
N ALA A 123 25.65 15.96 15.83
CA ALA A 123 26.29 15.47 14.61
C ALA A 123 25.40 15.50 13.35
N SER A 124 24.08 15.32 13.51
CA SER A 124 23.14 15.45 12.40
C SER A 124 22.60 16.86 12.33
N ASN A 125 22.67 17.46 11.14
CA ASN A 125 22.01 18.73 10.80
C ASN A 125 20.61 18.54 10.21
N THR A 126 20.16 17.30 9.99
CA THR A 126 18.88 16.99 9.36
C THR A 126 18.04 16.01 10.17
N ARG A 127 16.73 16.07 9.94
CA ARG A 127 15.72 15.10 10.37
C ARG A 127 14.86 14.73 9.18
N ASN A 128 14.50 13.47 9.05
CA ASN A 128 13.65 12.98 7.96
C ASN A 128 12.31 12.51 8.51
N CYS A 129 11.24 12.81 7.79
CA CYS A 129 9.91 12.35 8.12
C CYS A 129 9.74 10.88 7.70
N ARG A 130 9.79 9.99 8.70
CA ARG A 130 9.66 8.53 8.57
C ARG A 130 8.26 8.05 8.95
N GLU A 131 8.08 6.74 9.05
CA GLU A 131 6.76 6.15 9.32
C GLU A 131 6.22 6.50 10.72
N ASP A 132 7.12 6.67 11.69
CA ASP A 132 6.82 6.98 13.09
C ASP A 132 6.99 8.46 13.45
N GLY A 133 7.26 9.33 12.47
CA GLY A 133 7.51 10.75 12.69
C GLY A 133 8.92 11.19 12.27
N TRP A 134 9.35 12.34 12.79
CA TRP A 134 10.68 12.89 12.53
C TRP A 134 11.76 12.04 13.20
N ASP A 135 12.68 11.47 12.40
CA ASP A 135 13.81 10.69 12.91
C ASP A 135 14.91 11.55 13.54
N GLY A 136 15.91 10.91 14.14
CA GLY A 136 17.06 11.58 14.71
C GLY A 136 16.79 12.30 16.04
N ARG A 137 17.85 12.93 16.57
CA ARG A 137 17.78 13.72 17.80
C ARG A 137 17.37 15.16 17.50
N ASN A 138 16.83 15.83 18.51
CA ASN A 138 16.60 17.28 18.44
C ASN A 138 17.94 18.00 18.26
N ALA A 139 17.93 19.08 17.49
CA ALA A 139 19.12 19.89 17.29
C ALA A 139 19.36 20.79 18.50
N GLU A 140 20.64 21.11 18.74
CA GLU A 140 21.08 21.91 19.88
C GLU A 140 22.00 23.00 19.35
N CYS A 141 21.58 24.27 19.48
CA CYS A 141 22.36 25.41 19.02
C CYS A 141 23.02 26.09 20.23
N GLU A 142 24.36 26.02 20.29
CA GLU A 142 25.20 26.56 21.36
C GLU A 142 26.21 27.56 20.80
N ARG A 143 26.72 28.49 21.62
CA ARG A 143 27.71 29.49 21.18
C ARG A 143 29.11 28.90 21.04
#